data_AF-A0A1M5P0R6-F1
#
_entry.id   AF-A0A1M5P0R6-F1
#
_cell.length_a   1.000
_cell.length_b   1.000
_cell.length_c   1.000
_cell.angle_alpha   90.00
_cell.angle_beta   90.00
_cell.angle_gamma   90.00
#
_symmetry.space_group_name_H-M   'P 1'
#
loop_
_entity.id
_entity.type
_entity.pdbx_description
1 polymer ?
#
loop_
_entity_poly.entity_id
_entity_poly.type
_entity_poly.pdbx_seq_one_letter_code
_entity_poly.pdbx_strand_id
1 'polypeptide(L)'
;MFDWLKKKPKEVKESEVPQKGEANYRFIWYEIGEGNPFNKRILDIRSFTLSMIATTSSKEIVEKYNSLRSSVGNEYVGTHVPNQKSTLTHLRYPHNGSVLRGAAFKADSMDCKWDIYVYDNIFYFSRSWTGDMVYKATAKINEDSIELTAIEYPAETAESIAINDVHFLMMSHAFGRVFPHMIPRALLSENEIALYSFSTFGNRACYASYEPVIDTVVAL
;
A
#
# COMPACT_ATOMS: atom_id res chain seq x y z
N MET A 1 4.74 46.79 -1.29
CA MET A 1 5.58 45.72 -0.70
C MET A 1 4.63 44.74 -0.04
N PHE A 2 4.10 43.78 -0.81
CA PHE A 2 3.09 42.83 -0.35
C PHE A 2 3.79 41.53 0.03
N ASP A 3 3.88 41.27 1.33
CA ASP A 3 4.38 40.02 1.87
C ASP A 3 3.28 38.95 1.74
N TRP A 4 3.42 38.11 0.72
CA TRP A 4 2.55 36.97 0.48
C TRP A 4 2.98 35.84 1.42
N LEU A 5 2.32 35.78 2.57
CA LEU A 5 2.42 34.67 3.53
C LEU A 5 2.00 33.36 2.85
N LYS A 6 3.01 32.57 2.47
CA LYS A 6 2.90 31.15 2.11
C LYS A 6 2.29 30.39 3.30
N LYS A 7 0.97 30.16 3.28
CA LYS A 7 0.34 29.13 4.12
C LYS A 7 0.91 27.79 3.68
N LYS A 8 1.72 27.16 4.54
CA LYS A 8 2.04 25.73 4.41
C LYS A 8 0.73 24.93 4.46
N PRO A 9 0.54 23.91 3.61
CA PRO A 9 -0.62 23.03 3.71
C PRO A 9 -0.63 22.38 5.10
N LYS A 10 -1.80 22.42 5.73
CA LYS A 10 -2.03 21.90 7.08
C LYS A 10 -2.04 20.38 6.98
N GLU A 11 -1.04 19.70 7.54
CA GLU A 11 -1.06 18.24 7.67
C GLU A 11 -2.36 17.79 8.35
N VAL A 12 -3.14 16.97 7.65
CA VAL A 12 -4.40 16.45 8.16
C VAL A 12 -4.09 15.22 9.00
N LYS A 13 -4.44 15.25 10.29
CA LYS A 13 -4.17 14.16 11.22
C LYS A 13 -5.20 13.03 11.04
N GLU A 14 -4.81 11.94 10.37
CA GLU A 14 -5.49 10.66 10.53
C GLU A 14 -5.35 10.20 11.99
N SER A 15 -6.42 9.63 12.56
CA SER A 15 -6.39 9.10 13.93
C SER A 15 -6.79 7.63 13.91
N GLU A 16 -5.90 6.79 14.43
CA GLU A 16 -6.12 5.36 14.51
C GLU A 16 -6.49 5.03 15.95
N VAL A 17 -7.60 4.32 16.15
CA VAL A 17 -8.10 4.02 17.48
C VAL A 17 -8.32 2.50 17.61
N PRO A 18 -7.73 1.85 18.62
CA PRO A 18 -8.04 0.47 18.97
C PRO A 18 -9.54 0.26 19.20
N GLN A 19 -10.10 -0.88 18.77
CA GLN A 19 -11.42 -1.29 19.25
C GLN A 19 -11.38 -1.52 20.77
N LYS A 20 -12.34 -0.94 21.49
CA LYS A 20 -12.46 -0.89 22.97
C LYS A 20 -11.93 -2.14 23.71
N GLY A 21 -11.01 -1.90 24.64
CA GLY A 21 -10.44 -2.85 25.61
C GLY A 21 -8.93 -2.61 25.75
N GLU A 22 -8.30 -2.96 26.88
CA GLU A 22 -6.83 -3.09 26.92
C GLU A 22 -6.45 -4.21 25.95
N ALA A 23 -6.25 -3.86 24.68
CA ALA A 23 -6.02 -4.81 23.62
C ALA A 23 -4.63 -5.42 23.82
N ASN A 24 -4.59 -6.63 24.35
CA ASN A 24 -3.38 -7.40 24.50
C ASN A 24 -3.06 -8.02 23.12
N TYR A 25 -2.48 -7.21 22.23
CA TYR A 25 -2.09 -7.67 20.90
C TYR A 25 -1.03 -8.76 21.00
N ARG A 26 -1.20 -9.82 20.22
CA ARG A 26 -0.28 -10.96 20.20
C ARG A 26 0.53 -10.93 18.92
N PHE A 27 1.76 -10.45 19.05
CA PHE A 27 2.73 -10.48 17.97
C PHE A 27 3.60 -11.72 18.06
N ILE A 28 3.80 -12.41 16.93
CA ILE A 28 4.60 -13.64 16.87
C ILE A 28 5.56 -13.54 15.70
N TRP A 29 6.85 -13.67 15.98
CA TRP A 29 7.85 -13.91 14.95
C TRP A 29 7.85 -15.38 14.58
N TYR A 30 7.75 -15.66 13.28
CA TYR A 30 7.97 -16.98 12.72
C TYR A 30 9.30 -17.00 11.97
N GLU A 31 10.15 -17.95 12.33
CA GLU A 31 11.35 -18.27 11.57
C GLU A 31 10.99 -18.96 10.25
N ILE A 32 11.94 -19.04 9.32
CA ILE A 32 11.73 -19.76 8.06
C ILE A 32 11.59 -21.26 8.37
N GLY A 33 10.54 -21.89 7.84
CA GLY A 33 10.28 -23.32 8.03
C GLY A 33 8.86 -23.59 8.53
N GLU A 34 8.74 -24.47 9.52
CA GLU A 34 7.45 -24.95 10.00
C GLU A 34 6.56 -23.81 10.54
N GLY A 35 5.32 -23.72 10.04
CA GLY A 35 4.35 -22.69 10.43
C GLY A 35 4.52 -21.35 9.72
N ASN A 36 5.59 -21.16 8.94
CA ASN A 36 5.82 -19.99 8.11
C ASN A 36 5.71 -20.34 6.62
N PRO A 37 4.66 -19.91 5.91
CA PRO A 37 4.50 -20.22 4.51
C PRO A 37 5.46 -19.42 3.61
N PHE A 38 6.26 -18.51 4.16
CA PHE A 38 7.17 -17.66 3.40
C PHE A 38 8.63 -18.06 3.63
N ASN A 39 9.47 -17.88 2.61
CA ASN A 39 10.92 -18.04 2.68
C ASN A 39 11.64 -16.86 3.37
N LYS A 40 10.94 -16.14 4.26
CA LYS A 40 11.42 -14.95 4.96
C LYS A 40 11.01 -15.03 6.42
N ARG A 41 11.83 -14.52 7.33
CA ARG A 41 11.38 -14.33 8.71
C ARG A 41 10.28 -13.29 8.73
N ILE A 42 9.15 -13.61 9.36
CA ILE A 42 7.96 -12.74 9.38
C ILE A 42 7.46 -12.49 10.79
N LEU A 43 6.90 -11.30 11.00
CA LEU A 43 6.11 -10.94 12.17
C LEU A 43 4.63 -10.99 11.80
N ASP A 44 3.86 -11.78 12.53
CA ASP A 44 2.39 -11.73 12.47
C ASP A 44 1.87 -10.56 13.30
N ILE A 45 1.24 -9.61 12.60
CA ILE A 45 0.67 -8.38 13.16
C ILE A 45 -0.85 -8.33 13.02
N ARG A 46 -1.49 -9.41 12.56
CA ARG A 46 -2.94 -9.46 12.30
C ARG A 46 -3.79 -9.13 13.52
N SER A 47 -3.34 -9.51 14.72
CA SER A 47 -4.08 -9.18 15.94
C SER A 47 -4.28 -7.67 16.12
N PHE A 48 -3.33 -6.87 15.63
CA PHE A 48 -3.43 -5.42 15.61
C PHE A 48 -4.17 -4.93 14.36
N THR A 49 -3.67 -5.27 13.17
CA THR A 49 -4.14 -4.64 11.92
C THR A 49 -5.58 -4.99 11.54
N LEU A 50 -6.09 -6.15 11.98
CA LEU A 50 -7.49 -6.55 11.76
C LEU A 50 -8.47 -6.04 12.83
N SER A 51 -7.97 -5.55 13.96
CA SER A 51 -8.80 -5.03 15.05
C SER A 51 -8.78 -3.50 15.16
N MET A 52 -7.81 -2.86 14.52
CA MET A 52 -7.71 -1.41 14.46
C MET A 52 -8.82 -0.82 13.58
N ILE A 53 -9.45 0.25 14.05
CA ILE A 53 -10.38 1.04 13.24
C ILE A 53 -9.70 2.37 12.92
N ALA A 54 -9.58 2.64 11.63
CA ALA A 54 -9.14 3.92 11.13
C ALA A 54 -10.34 4.89 11.11
N THR A 55 -10.19 6.02 11.79
CA THR A 55 -11.22 7.06 11.83
C THR A 55 -10.63 8.42 11.52
N THR A 56 -11.49 9.38 11.20
CA THR A 56 -11.09 10.77 11.04
C THR A 56 -12.16 11.68 11.62
N SER A 57 -11.72 12.74 12.29
CA SER A 57 -12.61 13.84 12.69
C SER A 57 -12.80 14.87 11.56
N SER A 58 -12.05 14.75 10.46
CA SER A 58 -12.16 15.65 9.32
C SER A 58 -13.35 15.28 8.43
N LYS A 59 -14.39 16.12 8.46
CA LYS A 59 -15.55 15.98 7.57
C LYS A 59 -15.14 15.97 6.09
N GLU A 60 -14.14 16.77 5.73
CA GLU A 60 -13.62 16.86 4.37
C GLU A 60 -13.03 15.50 3.90
N ILE A 61 -12.31 14.79 4.78
CA ILE A 61 -11.80 13.45 4.45
C ILE A 61 -12.95 12.46 4.27
N VAL A 62 -13.97 12.49 5.15
CA VAL A 62 -15.13 11.59 5.01
C VAL A 62 -15.86 11.82 3.69
N GLU A 63 -16.12 13.08 3.35
CA GLU A 63 -16.74 13.46 2.08
C GLU A 63 -15.89 13.04 0.89
N LYS A 64 -14.56 13.25 0.96
CA LYS A 64 -13.62 12.84 -0.08
C LYS A 64 -13.57 11.33 -0.26
N TYR A 65 -13.44 10.56 0.81
CA TYR A 65 -13.47 9.09 0.78
C TYR A 65 -14.75 8.57 0.14
N ASN A 66 -15.91 9.10 0.56
CA ASN A 66 -17.22 8.71 0.01
C ASN A 66 -17.33 9.04 -1.48
N SER A 67 -16.88 10.23 -1.89
CA SER A 67 -16.84 10.62 -3.31
C SER A 67 -15.93 9.69 -4.13
N LEU A 68 -14.76 9.33 -3.59
CA LEU A 68 -13.80 8.44 -4.25
C LEU A 68 -14.31 7.01 -4.41
N ARG A 69 -15.29 6.55 -3.62
CA ARG A 69 -15.88 5.22 -3.83
C ARG A 69 -16.57 5.09 -5.19
N SER A 70 -17.05 6.20 -5.75
CA SER A 70 -17.62 6.26 -7.10
C SER A 70 -16.58 6.54 -8.20
N SER A 71 -15.32 6.78 -7.85
CA SER A 71 -14.25 7.00 -8.83
C SER A 71 -13.88 5.70 -9.54
N VAL A 72 -13.69 5.82 -10.86
CA VAL A 72 -13.14 4.76 -11.72
C VAL A 72 -11.64 4.97 -12.03
N GLY A 73 -11.05 6.08 -11.57
CA GLY A 73 -9.61 6.37 -11.71
C GLY A 73 -9.21 7.14 -12.97
N ASN A 74 -10.17 7.62 -13.78
CA ASN A 74 -9.88 8.42 -14.98
C ASN A 74 -9.12 9.72 -14.66
N GLU A 75 -9.30 10.28 -13.46
CA GLU A 75 -8.62 11.49 -12.99
C GLU A 75 -7.09 11.34 -12.87
N TYR A 76 -6.58 10.11 -12.82
CA TYR A 76 -5.14 9.84 -12.74
C TYR A 76 -4.47 9.68 -14.11
N VAL A 77 -5.25 9.51 -15.18
CA VAL A 77 -4.72 9.31 -16.53
C VAL A 77 -3.93 10.54 -16.97
N GLY A 78 -2.69 10.31 -17.43
CA GLY A 78 -1.77 11.38 -17.83
C GLY A 78 -1.14 12.16 -16.67
N THR A 79 -1.46 11.84 -15.42
CA THR A 79 -0.85 12.50 -14.24
C THR A 79 0.48 11.85 -13.84
N HIS A 80 1.21 12.53 -12.97
CA HIS A 80 2.48 12.10 -12.39
C HIS A 80 2.44 12.17 -10.88
N VAL A 81 3.24 11.33 -10.23
CA VAL A 81 3.43 11.42 -8.78
C VAL A 81 4.03 12.80 -8.46
N PRO A 82 3.57 13.54 -7.44
CA PRO A 82 4.16 14.83 -7.09
C PRO A 82 5.63 14.69 -6.68
N ASN A 83 6.51 15.59 -7.16
CA ASN A 83 7.95 15.59 -6.86
C ASN A 83 8.59 14.21 -7.01
N GLN A 84 8.40 13.60 -8.17
CA GLN A 84 8.73 12.19 -8.40
C GLN A 84 10.19 11.91 -8.71
N LYS A 85 10.60 10.68 -8.38
CA LYS A 85 11.70 9.94 -9.01
C LYS A 85 11.10 8.76 -9.79
N SER A 86 11.92 8.15 -10.65
CA SER A 86 11.57 6.94 -11.36
C SER A 86 12.69 5.92 -11.26
N THR A 87 12.32 4.64 -11.18
CA THR A 87 13.26 3.53 -11.24
C THR A 87 12.77 2.46 -12.21
N LEU A 88 13.70 1.67 -12.76
CA LEU A 88 13.38 0.50 -13.57
C LEU A 88 13.17 -0.71 -12.68
N THR A 89 12.28 -1.60 -13.10
CA THR A 89 12.03 -2.85 -12.40
C THR A 89 11.58 -3.94 -13.37
N HIS A 90 11.49 -5.18 -12.88
CA HIS A 90 11.06 -6.35 -13.65
C HIS A 90 10.12 -7.23 -12.81
N LEU A 91 9.24 -6.60 -12.02
CA LEU A 91 8.27 -7.34 -11.21
C LEU A 91 7.24 -7.99 -12.14
N ARG A 92 7.11 -9.31 -12.05
CA ARG A 92 6.24 -10.11 -12.92
C ARG A 92 5.14 -10.78 -12.11
N TYR A 93 3.94 -10.74 -12.68
CA TYR A 93 2.75 -11.36 -12.10
C TYR A 93 2.02 -12.20 -13.14
N PRO A 94 1.39 -13.32 -12.73
CA PRO A 94 0.57 -14.11 -13.63
C PRO A 94 -0.65 -13.30 -14.10
N HIS A 95 -1.02 -13.49 -15.36
CA HIS A 95 -2.20 -12.90 -15.97
C HIS A 95 -2.93 -13.95 -16.81
N ASN A 96 -4.19 -13.68 -17.14
CA ASN A 96 -5.09 -14.62 -17.81
C ASN A 96 -5.69 -14.07 -19.13
N GLY A 97 -5.06 -13.04 -19.69
CA GLY A 97 -5.45 -12.37 -20.93
C GLY A 97 -6.67 -11.46 -20.82
N SER A 98 -7.18 -11.26 -19.61
CA SER A 98 -8.31 -10.34 -19.40
C SER A 98 -7.91 -8.90 -19.66
N VAL A 99 -8.81 -8.14 -20.30
CA VAL A 99 -8.58 -6.70 -20.50
C VAL A 99 -8.55 -6.00 -19.14
N LEU A 100 -7.40 -5.41 -18.82
CA LEU A 100 -7.22 -4.61 -17.60
C LEU A 100 -7.57 -3.16 -17.89
N ARG A 101 -8.71 -2.69 -17.37
CA ARG A 101 -9.11 -1.29 -17.44
C ARG A 101 -10.00 -0.90 -16.26
N GLY A 102 -9.75 0.26 -15.67
CA GLY A 102 -10.52 0.77 -14.53
C GLY A 102 -9.91 0.37 -13.20
N ALA A 103 -10.74 0.06 -12.21
CA ALA A 103 -10.26 -0.34 -10.89
C ALA A 103 -9.70 -1.77 -10.92
N ALA A 104 -8.42 -1.92 -10.59
CA ALA A 104 -7.81 -3.20 -10.25
C ALA A 104 -8.08 -3.58 -8.78
N PHE A 105 -8.22 -2.56 -7.92
CA PHE A 105 -8.62 -2.73 -6.53
C PHE A 105 -9.31 -1.46 -6.00
N LYS A 106 -10.34 -1.63 -5.17
CA LYS A 106 -10.96 -0.53 -4.41
C LYS A 106 -11.07 -0.91 -2.94
N ALA A 107 -10.64 0.00 -2.07
CA ALA A 107 -10.89 -0.11 -0.65
C ALA A 107 -12.40 -0.20 -0.37
N ASP A 108 -12.78 -1.16 0.47
CA ASP A 108 -14.15 -1.40 0.93
C ASP A 108 -14.45 -0.69 2.26
N SER A 109 -13.41 -0.44 3.07
CA SER A 109 -13.48 0.35 4.29
C SER A 109 -12.37 1.38 4.40
N MET A 110 -12.52 2.29 5.35
CA MET A 110 -11.49 3.27 5.71
C MET A 110 -10.24 2.61 6.31
N ASP A 111 -10.33 1.36 6.77
CA ASP A 111 -9.17 0.60 7.26
C ASP A 111 -8.30 0.11 6.11
N CYS A 112 -8.83 0.05 4.89
CA CYS A 112 -8.06 -0.25 3.69
C CYS A 112 -7.57 1.06 3.05
N LYS A 113 -6.24 1.27 3.03
CA LYS A 113 -5.63 2.57 2.77
C LYS A 113 -5.39 2.90 1.29
N TRP A 114 -5.71 1.97 0.38
CA TRP A 114 -5.31 2.07 -1.03
C TRP A 114 -6.44 1.78 -2.00
N ASP A 115 -6.45 2.50 -3.11
CA ASP A 115 -7.11 2.12 -4.34
C ASP A 115 -6.06 1.90 -5.44
N ILE A 116 -6.34 1.00 -6.38
CA ILE A 116 -5.47 0.70 -7.51
C ILE A 116 -6.29 0.75 -8.80
N TYR A 117 -5.82 1.53 -9.76
CA TYR A 117 -6.44 1.66 -11.08
C TYR A 117 -5.46 1.27 -12.18
N VAL A 118 -5.97 0.88 -13.34
CA VAL A 118 -5.19 0.51 -14.51
C VAL A 118 -5.78 1.07 -15.79
N TYR A 119 -4.98 1.82 -16.54
CA TYR A 119 -5.33 2.38 -17.85
C TYR A 119 -4.09 2.45 -18.72
N ASP A 120 -4.22 2.11 -20.01
CA ASP A 120 -3.14 2.23 -21.01
C ASP A 120 -1.80 1.62 -20.55
N ASN A 121 -1.87 0.43 -19.94
CA ASN A 121 -0.73 -0.29 -19.35
C ASN A 121 -0.02 0.47 -18.21
N ILE A 122 -0.71 1.36 -17.52
CA ILE A 122 -0.21 2.08 -16.35
C ILE A 122 -1.09 1.75 -15.15
N PHE A 123 -0.46 1.32 -14.07
CA PHE A 123 -1.09 1.18 -12.76
C PHE A 123 -0.93 2.45 -11.95
N TYR A 124 -1.99 2.87 -11.28
CA TYR A 124 -2.05 4.05 -10.42
C TYR A 124 -2.43 3.61 -9.01
N PHE A 125 -1.59 3.93 -8.03
CA PHE A 125 -1.80 3.56 -6.63
C PHE A 125 -2.05 4.84 -5.84
N SER A 126 -3.27 4.99 -5.33
CA SER A 126 -3.67 6.19 -4.59
C SER A 126 -4.20 5.87 -3.20
N ARG A 127 -4.03 6.83 -2.29
CA ARG A 127 -4.60 6.75 -0.94
C ARG A 127 -6.12 6.76 -1.05
N SER A 128 -6.77 5.78 -0.44
CA SER A 128 -8.24 5.61 -0.54
C SER A 128 -9.03 6.77 0.08
N TRP A 129 -8.44 7.47 1.05
CA TRP A 129 -9.07 8.57 1.79
C TRP A 129 -8.95 9.90 1.09
N THR A 130 -7.73 10.25 0.65
CA THR A 130 -7.43 11.57 0.08
C THR A 130 -7.47 11.56 -1.44
N GLY A 131 -7.26 10.40 -2.06
CA GLY A 131 -7.07 10.25 -3.49
C GLY A 131 -5.67 10.63 -3.96
N ASP A 132 -4.73 10.90 -3.05
CA ASP A 132 -3.36 11.26 -3.43
C ASP A 132 -2.67 10.07 -4.11
N MET A 133 -2.17 10.30 -5.32
CA MET A 133 -1.43 9.30 -6.07
C MET A 133 0.01 9.24 -5.55
N VAL A 134 0.37 8.09 -4.99
CA VAL A 134 1.70 7.88 -4.36
C VAL A 134 2.61 7.13 -5.30
N TYR A 135 2.10 6.10 -5.98
CA TYR A 135 2.88 5.33 -6.94
C TYR A 135 2.19 5.28 -8.28
N LYS A 136 2.99 5.22 -9.34
CA LYS A 136 2.54 4.96 -10.70
C LYS A 136 3.50 3.99 -11.33
N ALA A 137 3.00 2.87 -11.86
CA ALA A 137 3.85 1.84 -12.45
C ALA A 137 3.51 1.63 -13.92
N THR A 138 4.50 1.75 -14.79
CA THR A 138 4.38 1.36 -16.20
C THR A 138 4.50 -0.15 -16.31
N ALA A 139 3.62 -0.75 -17.10
CA ALA A 139 3.58 -2.19 -17.31
C ALA A 139 3.70 -2.56 -18.80
N LYS A 140 4.20 -3.76 -19.04
CA LYS A 140 3.93 -4.54 -20.26
C LYS A 140 2.93 -5.63 -19.87
N ILE A 141 1.77 -5.62 -20.52
CA ILE A 141 0.70 -6.57 -20.25
C ILE A 141 0.57 -7.47 -21.49
N ASN A 142 0.81 -8.75 -21.29
CA ASN A 142 0.65 -9.81 -22.28
C ASN A 142 -0.46 -10.75 -21.82
N GLU A 143 -0.81 -11.77 -22.62
CA GLU A 143 -1.86 -12.72 -22.27
C GLU A 143 -1.59 -13.49 -20.97
N ASP A 144 -0.35 -13.85 -20.68
CA ASP A 144 0.03 -14.70 -19.55
C ASP A 144 0.67 -13.94 -18.37
N SER A 145 1.05 -12.68 -18.59
CA SER A 145 1.87 -11.94 -17.64
C SER A 145 1.63 -10.43 -17.64
N ILE A 146 1.78 -9.85 -16.45
CA ILE A 146 1.96 -8.41 -16.24
C ILE A 146 3.40 -8.22 -15.76
N GLU A 147 4.20 -7.47 -16.51
CA GLU A 147 5.53 -7.05 -16.08
C GLU A 147 5.52 -5.54 -15.80
N LEU A 148 5.73 -5.14 -14.55
CA LEU A 148 6.01 -3.74 -14.24
C LEU A 148 7.45 -3.44 -14.64
N THR A 149 7.63 -2.45 -15.53
CA THR A 149 8.94 -2.09 -16.10
C THR A 149 9.54 -0.84 -15.48
N ALA A 150 8.70 0.02 -14.91
CA ALA A 150 9.14 1.24 -14.24
C ALA A 150 8.14 1.65 -13.16
N ILE A 151 8.63 2.30 -12.12
CA ILE A 151 7.82 2.86 -11.03
C ILE A 151 8.21 4.32 -10.85
N GLU A 152 7.22 5.22 -10.89
CA GLU A 152 7.30 6.59 -10.37
C GLU A 152 6.85 6.60 -8.91
N TYR A 153 7.60 7.31 -8.06
CA TYR A 153 7.40 7.38 -6.60
C TYR A 153 7.90 8.73 -6.03
N PRO A 154 7.50 9.13 -4.82
CA PRO A 154 7.91 10.41 -4.23
C PRO A 154 9.43 10.46 -4.01
N ALA A 155 10.08 11.59 -4.32
CA ALA A 155 11.54 11.70 -4.31
C ALA A 155 12.22 11.43 -2.96
N GLU A 156 11.50 11.60 -1.85
CA GLU A 156 11.92 11.32 -0.48
C GLU A 156 11.88 9.82 -0.14
N THR A 157 11.16 9.01 -0.92
CA THR A 157 11.09 7.56 -0.72
C THR A 157 12.33 6.90 -1.31
N ALA A 158 12.94 5.99 -0.56
CA ALA A 158 14.06 5.19 -1.06
C ALA A 158 13.57 4.23 -2.15
N GLU A 159 14.37 4.05 -3.20
CA GLU A 159 14.03 3.19 -4.35
C GLU A 159 13.61 1.77 -3.92
N SER A 160 14.38 1.14 -3.03
CA SER A 160 14.09 -0.20 -2.54
C SER A 160 12.74 -0.27 -1.79
N ILE A 161 12.34 0.79 -1.10
CA ILE A 161 11.05 0.86 -0.42
C ILE A 161 9.94 0.94 -1.47
N ALA A 162 10.04 1.85 -2.43
CA ALA A 162 9.03 2.01 -3.48
C ALA A 162 8.78 0.72 -4.27
N ILE A 163 9.84 -0.02 -4.63
CA ILE A 163 9.71 -1.31 -5.32
C ILE A 163 8.98 -2.34 -4.46
N ASN A 164 9.35 -2.47 -3.18
CA ASN A 164 8.73 -3.43 -2.27
C ASN A 164 7.28 -3.07 -1.92
N ASP A 165 6.98 -1.78 -1.76
CA ASP A 165 5.63 -1.27 -1.51
C ASP A 165 4.71 -1.59 -2.70
N VAL A 166 5.14 -1.25 -3.92
CA VAL A 166 4.37 -1.56 -5.13
C VAL A 166 4.20 -3.07 -5.29
N HIS A 167 5.25 -3.86 -5.04
CA HIS A 167 5.14 -5.31 -5.09
C HIS A 167 4.10 -5.85 -4.09
N PHE A 168 4.18 -5.39 -2.84
CA PHE A 168 3.23 -5.75 -1.80
C PHE A 168 1.80 -5.32 -2.16
N LEU A 169 1.59 -4.11 -2.66
CA LEU A 169 0.28 -3.62 -3.08
C LEU A 169 -0.31 -4.46 -4.22
N MET A 170 0.51 -4.81 -5.22
CA MET A 170 0.08 -5.73 -6.28
C MET A 170 -0.37 -7.07 -5.68
N MET A 171 0.48 -7.71 -4.87
CA MET A 171 0.19 -9.03 -4.33
C MET A 171 -1.03 -9.04 -3.39
N SER A 172 -1.10 -8.07 -2.48
CA SER A 172 -2.10 -8.07 -1.41
C SER A 172 -3.44 -7.45 -1.79
N HIS A 173 -3.41 -6.42 -2.63
CA HIS A 173 -4.62 -5.69 -3.03
C HIS A 173 -5.10 -6.18 -4.39
N ALA A 174 -4.31 -6.02 -5.47
CA ALA A 174 -4.75 -6.37 -6.82
C ALA A 174 -4.94 -7.89 -7.00
N PHE A 175 -4.05 -8.71 -6.44
CA PHE A 175 -4.14 -10.18 -6.48
C PHE A 175 -4.82 -10.81 -5.26
N GLY A 176 -5.16 -10.02 -4.25
CA GLY A 176 -5.90 -10.48 -3.08
C GLY A 176 -5.18 -11.50 -2.19
N ARG A 177 -3.85 -11.62 -2.26
CA ARG A 177 -3.07 -12.61 -1.51
C ARG A 177 -2.70 -12.12 -0.11
N VAL A 178 -2.58 -13.03 0.84
CA VAL A 178 -1.89 -12.72 2.09
C VAL A 178 -0.38 -12.80 1.82
N PHE A 179 0.33 -11.70 2.06
CA PHE A 179 1.73 -11.55 1.68
C PHE A 179 2.46 -10.67 2.71
N PRO A 180 3.76 -10.88 2.98
CA PRO A 180 4.51 -9.98 3.85
C PRO A 180 4.83 -8.67 3.13
N HIS A 181 4.94 -7.59 3.89
CA HIS A 181 5.52 -6.33 3.41
C HIS A 181 6.88 -6.08 4.08
N MET A 182 7.72 -5.31 3.40
CA MET A 182 9.02 -4.91 3.96
C MET A 182 8.83 -3.75 4.94
N ILE A 183 9.52 -3.81 6.10
CA ILE A 183 9.52 -2.74 7.10
C ILE A 183 10.90 -2.08 7.22
N PRO A 184 10.94 -0.78 7.59
CA PRO A 184 12.20 -0.09 7.88
C PRO A 184 12.96 -0.76 9.04
N ARG A 185 14.28 -0.91 8.89
CA ARG A 185 15.16 -1.47 9.94
C ARG A 185 15.21 -0.66 11.23
N ALA A 186 14.76 0.59 11.20
CA ALA A 186 14.73 1.47 12.35
C ALA A 186 13.58 1.18 13.32
N LEU A 187 12.54 0.43 12.89
CA LEU A 187 11.45 0.02 13.77
C LEU A 187 11.92 -1.17 14.58
N LEU A 188 11.86 -1.08 15.91
CA LEU A 188 12.44 -2.11 16.79
C LEU A 188 11.40 -2.86 17.60
N SER A 189 10.27 -2.23 17.94
CA SER A 189 9.20 -2.89 18.68
C SER A 189 8.09 -3.38 17.75
N GLU A 190 7.45 -4.49 18.13
CA GLU A 190 6.33 -5.06 17.37
C GLU A 190 5.14 -4.10 17.29
N ASN A 191 4.93 -3.28 18.33
CA ASN A 191 3.89 -2.25 18.32
C ASN A 191 4.17 -1.14 17.30
N GLU A 192 5.40 -0.64 17.24
CA GLU A 192 5.80 0.36 16.23
C GLU A 192 5.68 -0.22 14.81
N ILE A 193 6.08 -1.48 14.64
CA ILE A 193 5.93 -2.20 13.37
C ILE A 193 4.47 -2.29 12.99
N ALA A 194 3.60 -2.78 13.88
CA ALA A 194 2.18 -2.94 13.59
C ALA A 194 1.49 -1.61 13.28
N LEU A 195 1.81 -0.55 14.03
CA LEU A 195 1.30 0.79 13.80
C LEU A 195 1.75 1.32 12.42
N TYR A 196 3.06 1.29 12.14
CA TYR A 196 3.60 1.67 10.85
C TYR A 196 2.93 0.91 9.69
N SER A 197 2.78 -0.40 9.86
CA SER A 197 2.17 -1.29 8.87
C SER A 197 0.72 -0.90 8.57
N PHE A 198 -0.07 -0.62 9.61
CA PHE A 198 -1.46 -0.21 9.48
C PHE A 198 -1.59 1.20 8.88
N SER A 199 -0.77 2.17 9.32
CA SER A 199 -0.78 3.51 8.73
C SER A 199 -0.40 3.48 7.24
N THR A 200 0.55 2.64 6.88
CA THR A 200 1.05 2.52 5.50
C THR A 200 0.07 1.75 4.62
N PHE A 201 -0.38 0.58 5.03
CA PHE A 201 -1.12 -0.36 4.18
C PHE A 201 -2.51 -0.75 4.68
N GLY A 202 -2.86 -0.35 5.89
CA GLY A 202 -4.16 -0.64 6.49
C GLY A 202 -4.31 -2.07 6.98
N ASN A 203 -5.56 -2.53 7.02
CA ASN A 203 -5.93 -3.86 7.49
C ASN A 203 -5.43 -5.02 6.60
N ARG A 204 -4.88 -4.74 5.41
CA ARG A 204 -4.28 -5.77 4.54
C ARG A 204 -2.83 -6.11 4.92
N ALA A 205 -2.20 -5.35 5.81
CA ALA A 205 -0.90 -5.70 6.35
C ALA A 205 -1.02 -6.81 7.41
N CYS A 206 -0.86 -8.06 7.00
CA CYS A 206 -0.93 -9.21 7.89
C CYS A 206 0.44 -9.58 8.46
N TYR A 207 1.49 -9.52 7.63
CA TYR A 207 2.83 -9.95 7.97
C TYR A 207 3.85 -8.87 7.61
N ALA A 208 4.84 -8.68 8.47
CA ALA A 208 5.96 -7.75 8.26
C ALA A 208 7.29 -8.52 8.19
N SER A 209 8.23 -8.03 7.39
CA SER A 209 9.60 -8.57 7.32
C SER A 209 10.62 -7.45 7.17
N TYR A 210 11.79 -7.58 7.78
CA TYR A 210 12.91 -6.65 7.54
C TYR A 210 13.65 -6.92 6.22
N GLU A 211 13.32 -8.04 5.56
CA GLU A 211 13.91 -8.42 4.29
C GLU A 211 13.06 -7.89 3.13
N PRO A 212 13.68 -7.58 1.97
CA PRO A 212 12.95 -7.38 0.73
C PRO A 212 12.04 -8.57 0.44
N VAL A 213 10.84 -8.27 -0.07
CA VAL A 213 9.76 -9.23 -0.31
C VAL A 213 9.57 -9.59 -1.78
N ILE A 214 10.35 -8.99 -2.69
CA ILE A 214 10.28 -9.20 -4.15
C ILE A 214 10.58 -10.65 -4.58
N ASP A 215 11.34 -11.39 -3.78
CA ASP A 215 11.75 -12.78 -3.99
C ASP A 215 11.00 -13.74 -3.04
N THR A 216 9.90 -13.26 -2.44
CA THR A 216 9.13 -14.09 -1.52
C THR A 216 8.43 -15.21 -2.28
N VAL A 217 8.69 -16.44 -1.86
CA VAL A 217 7.99 -17.63 -2.33
C VAL A 217 7.01 -18.08 -1.26
N VAL A 218 5.80 -18.47 -1.69
CA VAL A 218 4.82 -19.11 -0.82
C VAL A 218 5.05 -20.62 -0.91
N ALA A 219 5.58 -21.21 0.14
CA ALA A 219 5.60 -22.66 0.31
C ALA A 219 4.14 -23.12 0.50
N LEU A 220 3.65 -23.90 -0.48
CA LEU A 220 2.36 -24.59 -0.41
C LEU A 220 2.47 -25.82 0.50
#